data_AF-A0A9N9CX21-F1
#
_entry.id   AF-A0A9N9CX21-F1
#
_cell.length_a   1.000
_cell.length_b   1.000
_cell.length_c   1.000
_cell.angle_alpha   90.00
_cell.angle_beta   90.00
_cell.angle_gamma   90.00
#
_symmetry.space_group_name_H-M   'P 1'
#
loop_
_entity.id
_entity.type
_entity.pdbx_description
1 polymer ?
#
loop_
_entity_poly.entity_id
_entity_poly.type
_entity_poly.pdbx_seq_one_letter_code
_entity_poly.pdbx_strand_id
1 'polypeptide(L)'
;MATSSTKVVELGFAEPPDNPLTADSFPNKIGGKPAWLNLAHVLTAEDVLCGICKKPMVLLVQLYTPEDYPPEAFHRSIYVFCCKNGACHKTSWRKSLKVFRSQLPKYNPYWPPPNEESNGDDSNEYANCSSEKFTAVNYCVVCGLHGSKKCGKCNKAYYCSKEHQIIHWTSGQHKIHCNTTTPSLDDDNLCSKLVLFPEFEVVSEPEGNLVKDSENGEVDDSLSNLDNGNSRALVPVGDEIYENTQVNVDKAFLKFQKKVEPYPDQVLRYARLDYECEKNATPLWVSDIGKPMPEDIPSCPHCGQERTFEFQILSTLLNYLQVDHMQNDSLDWGLLLVYSCKDNCHVSDKNYVEEILWRQDFSDEGVNWSRFKSI
;
A
#
# COMPACT_ATOMS: atom_id res chain seq x y z
N MET A 1 -22.24 5.61 -11.57
CA MET A 1 -22.45 4.24 -11.05
C MET A 1 -21.26 3.39 -11.45
N ALA A 2 -20.32 3.15 -10.53
CA ALA A 2 -19.19 2.25 -10.75
C ALA A 2 -19.33 1.05 -9.81
N THR A 3 -20.36 0.25 -10.05
CA THR A 3 -20.53 -1.05 -9.41
C THR A 3 -19.49 -1.99 -9.99
N SER A 4 -18.32 -2.09 -9.36
CA SER A 4 -17.40 -3.21 -9.62
C SER A 4 -17.95 -4.43 -8.88
N SER A 5 -18.61 -5.31 -9.63
CA SER A 5 -19.07 -6.63 -9.17
C SER A 5 -17.85 -7.52 -8.90
N THR A 6 -17.10 -7.27 -7.83
CA THR A 6 -15.85 -7.98 -7.52
C THR A 6 -16.10 -9.27 -6.77
N LYS A 7 -16.48 -10.33 -7.51
CA LYS A 7 -16.20 -11.71 -7.05
C LYS A 7 -14.71 -12.07 -7.11
N VAL A 8 -13.88 -11.17 -7.62
CA VAL A 8 -12.53 -11.47 -8.07
C VAL A 8 -11.55 -10.63 -7.27
N VAL A 9 -10.59 -11.30 -6.64
CA VAL A 9 -9.41 -10.64 -6.07
C VAL A 9 -8.69 -9.93 -7.21
N GLU A 10 -8.38 -8.66 -7.06
CA GLU A 10 -7.58 -7.92 -8.04
C GLU A 10 -6.10 -8.04 -7.66
N LEU A 11 -5.29 -8.48 -8.62
CA LEU A 11 -3.84 -8.54 -8.50
C LEU A 11 -3.28 -7.19 -8.93
N GLY A 12 -2.39 -6.61 -8.12
CA GLY A 12 -1.69 -5.39 -8.47
C GLY A 12 -0.27 -5.68 -8.96
N PHE A 13 0.13 -5.01 -10.03
CA PHE A 13 1.47 -5.07 -10.63
C PHE A 13 2.10 -3.68 -10.63
N ALA A 14 3.41 -3.63 -10.37
CA ALA A 14 4.15 -2.37 -10.31
C ALA A 14 4.69 -2.00 -11.69
N GLU A 15 4.17 -0.91 -12.25
CA GLU A 15 4.57 -0.40 -13.56
C GLU A 15 5.14 1.03 -13.46
N PRO A 16 6.11 1.42 -14.30
CA PRO A 16 6.51 2.81 -14.41
C PRO A 16 5.31 3.67 -14.83
N PRO A 17 5.05 4.80 -14.18
CA PRO A 17 3.89 5.62 -14.51
C PRO A 17 4.08 6.30 -15.87
N ASP A 18 3.06 6.22 -16.73
CA ASP A 18 3.05 6.93 -18.02
C ASP A 18 2.92 8.45 -17.84
N ASN A 19 2.20 8.86 -16.78
CA ASN A 19 1.94 10.26 -16.43
C ASN A 19 2.28 10.51 -14.95
N PRO A 20 2.60 11.76 -14.55
CA PRO A 20 2.80 12.07 -13.14
C PRO A 20 1.60 11.67 -12.28
N LEU A 21 1.85 10.89 -11.21
CA LEU A 21 0.81 10.40 -10.30
C LEU A 21 0.42 11.49 -9.29
N THR A 22 -0.45 12.40 -9.71
CA THR A 22 -0.94 13.55 -8.95
C THR A 22 -2.26 13.26 -8.23
N ALA A 23 -2.66 14.11 -7.28
CA ALA A 23 -3.81 13.85 -6.41
C ALA A 23 -5.16 13.85 -7.15
N ASP A 24 -5.27 14.56 -8.27
CA ASP A 24 -6.44 14.63 -9.15
C ASP A 24 -6.67 13.34 -9.95
N SER A 25 -5.65 12.49 -10.14
CA SER A 25 -5.81 11.19 -10.80
C SER A 25 -6.20 10.05 -9.85
N PHE A 26 -6.29 10.32 -8.53
CA PHE A 26 -6.59 9.33 -7.49
C PHE A 26 -5.79 8.01 -7.63
N PRO A 27 -4.44 8.08 -7.63
CA PRO A 27 -3.61 6.96 -8.06
C PRO A 27 -3.58 5.81 -7.05
N ASN A 28 -3.48 4.59 -7.57
CA ASN A 28 -2.92 3.44 -6.87
C ASN A 28 -1.42 3.41 -7.15
N LYS A 29 -0.57 3.46 -6.13
CA LYS A 29 0.87 3.67 -6.33
C LYS A 29 1.74 3.10 -5.21
N ILE A 30 3.00 2.86 -5.56
CA ILE A 30 4.09 2.48 -4.65
C ILE A 30 5.03 3.68 -4.52
N GLY A 31 5.49 3.93 -3.30
CA GLY A 31 6.54 4.92 -3.04
C GLY A 31 6.20 6.35 -3.47
N GLY A 32 7.24 7.13 -3.72
CA GLY A 32 7.10 8.54 -4.09
C GLY A 32 6.49 9.41 -2.98
N LYS A 33 5.97 10.58 -3.38
CA LYS A 33 5.25 11.48 -2.47
C LYS A 33 3.78 11.05 -2.40
N PRO A 34 3.12 11.17 -1.24
CA PRO A 34 1.68 10.92 -1.17
C PRO A 34 0.89 11.87 -2.06
N ALA A 35 -0.04 11.31 -2.82
CA ALA A 35 -1.04 12.06 -3.55
C ALA A 35 -2.25 12.23 -2.60
N TRP A 36 -2.26 13.35 -1.86
CA TRP A 36 -3.19 13.54 -0.76
C TRP A 36 -4.62 13.76 -1.20
N LEU A 37 -5.53 12.97 -0.64
CA LEU A 37 -6.96 13.09 -0.90
C LEU A 37 -7.53 14.40 -0.32
N ASN A 38 -7.13 14.78 0.90
CA ASN A 38 -7.50 16.08 1.48
C ASN A 38 -6.33 17.06 1.34
N LEU A 39 -6.50 18.10 0.52
CA LEU A 39 -5.43 19.05 0.22
C LEU A 39 -5.25 20.16 1.27
N ALA A 40 -6.27 20.40 2.11
CA ALA A 40 -6.21 21.37 3.20
C ALA A 40 -5.72 20.76 4.52
N HIS A 41 -5.74 19.43 4.64
CA HIS A 41 -5.29 18.71 5.82
C HIS A 41 -4.52 17.48 5.40
N VAL A 42 -3.20 17.50 5.60
CA VAL A 42 -2.31 16.39 5.25
C VAL A 42 -1.54 15.94 6.48
N LEU A 43 -1.03 14.71 6.48
CA LEU A 43 -0.25 14.19 7.60
C LEU A 43 1.04 15.01 7.83
N THR A 44 1.35 15.22 9.11
CA THR A 44 2.58 15.85 9.59
C THR A 44 3.70 14.82 9.73
N ALA A 45 4.93 15.29 9.96
CA ALA A 45 6.04 14.39 10.27
C ALA A 45 5.81 13.62 11.57
N GLU A 46 5.15 14.25 12.54
CA GLU A 46 4.82 13.73 13.85
C GLU A 46 3.83 12.57 13.77
N ASP A 47 2.83 12.66 12.88
CA ASP A 47 1.82 11.62 12.68
C ASP A 47 2.45 10.29 12.20
N VAL A 48 3.48 10.39 11.36
CA VAL A 48 4.13 9.23 10.72
C VAL A 48 5.48 8.86 11.34
N LEU A 49 5.77 9.27 12.57
CA LEU A 49 7.03 8.87 13.22
C LEU A 49 7.11 7.36 13.45
N CYS A 50 8.27 6.78 13.12
CA CYS A 50 8.63 5.43 13.53
C CYS A 50 8.76 5.40 15.06
N GLY A 51 8.08 4.45 15.70
CA GLY A 51 8.10 4.26 17.15
C GLY A 51 9.46 3.84 17.71
N ILE A 52 10.38 3.37 16.86
CA ILE A 52 11.76 2.98 17.24
C ILE A 52 12.73 4.14 17.06
N CYS A 53 13.05 4.52 15.82
CA CYS A 53 14.09 5.52 15.54
C CYS A 53 13.61 6.98 15.63
N LYS A 54 12.30 7.20 15.80
CA LYS A 54 11.68 8.53 15.87
C LYS A 54 11.92 9.41 14.64
N LYS A 55 12.27 8.80 13.50
CA LYS A 55 12.30 9.48 12.20
C LYS A 55 10.95 9.35 11.50
N PRO A 56 10.54 10.34 10.68
CA PRO A 56 9.34 10.23 9.86
C PRO A 56 9.47 9.03 8.90
N MET A 57 8.42 8.23 8.83
CA MET A 57 8.29 7.16 7.86
C MET A 57 7.94 7.73 6.48
N VAL A 58 8.18 6.93 5.45
CA VAL A 58 7.89 7.30 4.05
C VAL A 58 6.75 6.44 3.52
N LEU A 59 6.08 6.94 2.47
CA LEU A 59 5.00 6.21 1.83
C LEU A 59 5.55 4.93 1.21
N LEU A 60 4.93 3.79 1.54
CA LEU A 60 5.20 2.48 0.95
C LEU A 60 4.20 2.23 -0.18
N VAL A 61 2.90 2.30 0.11
CA VAL A 61 1.80 2.07 -0.84
C VAL A 61 0.69 3.07 -0.55
N GLN A 62 0.04 3.57 -1.59
CA GLN A 62 -1.20 4.32 -1.54
C GLN A 62 -2.21 3.66 -2.48
N LEU A 63 -3.44 3.42 -1.99
CA LEU A 63 -4.53 2.89 -2.81
C LEU A 63 -5.76 3.79 -2.71
N TYR A 64 -6.35 4.12 -3.86
CA TYR A 64 -7.68 4.69 -3.96
C TYR A 64 -8.72 3.57 -3.95
N THR A 65 -9.59 3.63 -2.95
CA THR A 65 -10.50 2.55 -2.54
C THR A 65 -11.89 3.16 -2.27
N PRO A 66 -12.55 3.76 -3.27
CA PRO A 66 -13.83 4.46 -3.09
C PRO A 66 -14.94 3.52 -2.62
N GLU A 67 -15.92 4.02 -1.87
CA GLU A 67 -17.07 3.25 -1.39
C GLU A 67 -18.38 3.99 -1.64
N ASP A 68 -19.45 3.24 -1.85
CA ASP A 68 -20.79 3.81 -1.98
C ASP A 68 -21.38 4.21 -0.61
N TYR A 69 -20.93 3.58 0.48
CA TYR A 69 -21.41 3.85 1.83
C TYR A 69 -20.28 3.82 2.89
N PRO A 70 -20.31 4.74 3.88
CA PRO A 70 -21.20 5.91 3.99
C PRO A 70 -20.87 6.98 2.93
N PRO A 71 -21.70 8.01 2.73
CA PRO A 71 -21.48 9.03 1.69
C PRO A 71 -20.09 9.68 1.73
N GLU A 72 -19.51 9.82 2.92
CA GLU A 72 -18.16 10.36 3.14
C GLU A 72 -17.05 9.44 2.62
N ALA A 73 -17.36 8.17 2.34
CA ALA A 73 -16.43 7.19 1.82
C ALA A 73 -16.34 7.19 0.28
N PHE A 74 -17.11 8.06 -0.40
CA PHE A 74 -17.15 8.15 -1.86
C PHE A 74 -15.75 8.27 -2.47
N HIS A 75 -14.96 9.22 -1.98
CA HIS A 75 -13.51 9.18 -2.16
C HIS A 75 -12.89 8.62 -0.90
N ARG A 76 -12.19 7.50 -1.02
CA ARG A 76 -11.49 6.89 0.10
C ARG A 76 -10.12 6.45 -0.34
N SER A 77 -9.11 6.75 0.47
CA SER A 77 -7.73 6.37 0.19
C SER A 77 -7.09 5.76 1.42
N ILE A 78 -6.30 4.71 1.21
CA ILE A 78 -5.47 4.10 2.24
C ILE A 78 -4.01 4.39 1.93
N TYR A 79 -3.27 4.83 2.95
CA TYR A 79 -1.86 5.15 2.89
C TYR A 79 -1.12 4.24 3.86
N VAL A 80 -0.16 3.46 3.35
CA VAL A 80 0.73 2.63 4.15
C VAL A 80 2.09 3.31 4.21
N PHE A 81 2.57 3.62 5.42
CA PHE A 81 3.88 4.20 5.67
C PHE A 81 4.80 3.19 6.34
N CYS A 82 6.08 3.20 5.99
CA CYS A 82 7.08 2.36 6.63
C CYS A 82 8.40 3.07 6.90
N CYS A 83 9.11 2.61 7.93
CA CYS A 83 10.47 3.04 8.22
C CYS A 83 11.45 2.41 7.23
N LYS A 84 12.35 3.18 6.62
CA LYS A 84 13.38 2.63 5.71
C LYS A 84 14.49 1.84 6.42
N ASN A 85 14.58 1.94 7.75
CA ASN A 85 15.61 1.24 8.52
C ASN A 85 15.11 -0.16 8.91
N GLY A 86 15.62 -1.22 8.28
CA GLY A 86 15.22 -2.60 8.57
C GLY A 86 15.52 -3.05 9.99
N ALA A 87 16.50 -2.46 10.69
CA ALA A 87 16.73 -2.74 12.11
C ALA A 87 15.51 -2.36 12.97
N CYS A 88 14.76 -1.31 12.58
CA CYS A 88 13.51 -0.93 13.25
C CYS A 88 12.43 -2.00 13.07
N HIS A 89 12.33 -2.59 11.88
CA HIS A 89 11.38 -3.66 11.59
C HIS A 89 11.69 -4.94 12.37
N LYS A 90 12.97 -5.34 12.44
CA LYS A 90 13.42 -6.46 13.27
C LYS A 90 13.15 -6.23 14.76
N THR A 91 13.34 -4.99 15.23
CA THR A 91 13.07 -4.63 16.62
C THR A 91 11.57 -4.66 16.92
N SER A 92 10.76 -4.04 16.06
CA SER A 92 9.30 -4.06 16.15
C SER A 92 8.69 -3.49 14.86
N TRP A 93 8.21 -4.38 14.00
CA TRP A 93 7.48 -4.01 12.79
C TRP A 93 6.21 -3.20 13.10
N ARG A 94 5.52 -3.50 14.21
CA ARG A 94 4.32 -2.76 14.67
C ARG A 94 4.58 -1.29 14.95
N LYS A 95 5.82 -0.94 15.31
CA LYS A 95 6.26 0.45 15.54
C LYS A 95 6.87 1.08 14.30
N SER A 96 7.08 0.31 13.24
CA SER A 96 7.82 0.71 12.03
C SER A 96 6.96 0.73 10.78
N LEU A 97 5.66 0.48 10.94
CA LEU A 97 4.62 0.48 9.92
C LEU A 97 3.40 1.21 10.49
N LYS A 98 2.74 2.00 9.65
CA LYS A 98 1.46 2.68 9.97
C LYS A 98 0.56 2.69 8.76
N VAL A 99 -0.74 2.63 9.00
CA VAL A 99 -1.75 2.70 7.94
C VAL A 99 -2.77 3.77 8.29
N PHE A 100 -3.09 4.62 7.32
CA PHE A 100 -4.07 5.68 7.48
C PHE A 100 -5.12 5.59 6.40
N ARG A 101 -6.38 5.67 6.79
CA ARG A 101 -7.53 5.85 5.92
C ARG A 101 -7.94 7.32 5.90
N SER A 102 -8.18 7.86 4.71
CA SER A 102 -8.76 9.20 4.50
C SER A 102 -10.00 9.08 3.63
N GLN A 103 -10.97 9.97 3.87
CA GLN A 103 -12.30 9.90 3.30
C GLN A 103 -12.84 11.29 2.98
N LEU A 104 -13.49 11.43 1.83
CA LEU A 104 -14.22 12.63 1.43
C LEU A 104 -15.53 12.27 0.71
N PRO A 105 -16.62 13.00 0.96
CA PRO A 105 -17.86 12.82 0.22
C PRO A 105 -17.73 13.23 -1.26
N LYS A 106 -18.64 12.74 -2.11
CA LYS A 106 -18.72 13.06 -3.55
C LYS A 106 -18.64 14.56 -3.82
N TYR A 107 -19.39 15.34 -3.04
CA TYR A 107 -19.36 16.80 -3.09
C TYR A 107 -18.42 17.30 -2.00
N ASN A 108 -17.25 17.81 -2.39
CA ASN A 108 -16.26 18.34 -1.47
C ASN A 108 -15.53 19.54 -2.11
N PRO A 109 -14.82 20.37 -1.31
CA PRO A 109 -14.13 21.56 -1.83
C PRO A 109 -12.92 21.28 -2.74
N TYR A 110 -12.40 20.05 -2.74
CA TYR A 110 -11.11 19.71 -3.35
C TYR A 110 -11.25 19.13 -4.75
N TRP A 111 -12.25 18.27 -4.94
CA TRP A 111 -12.45 17.49 -6.15
C TRP A 111 -13.85 17.77 -6.72
N PRO A 112 -13.95 18.18 -7.99
CA PRO A 112 -15.25 18.35 -8.62
C PRO A 112 -15.95 16.98 -8.72
N PRO A 113 -17.28 16.92 -8.51
CA PRO A 113 -18.01 15.69 -8.70
C PRO A 113 -17.90 15.24 -10.17
N PRO A 114 -17.86 13.93 -10.46
CA PRO A 114 -17.93 13.44 -11.84
C PRO A 114 -19.20 13.98 -12.52
N ASN A 115 -19.09 14.56 -13.72
CA ASN A 115 -20.25 15.04 -14.49
C ASN A 115 -21.17 13.84 -14.78
N GLU A 116 -22.38 13.83 -14.21
CA GLU A 116 -23.34 12.74 -14.47
C GLU A 116 -24.15 12.91 -15.77
N GLU A 117 -23.98 14.04 -16.49
CA GLU A 117 -24.74 14.31 -17.72
C GLU A 117 -23.89 15.01 -18.79
N SER A 118 -23.43 14.24 -19.77
CA SER A 118 -23.29 14.71 -21.15
C SER A 118 -24.48 14.19 -21.97
N ASN A 119 -25.70 14.54 -21.54
CA ASN A 119 -26.87 14.54 -22.39
C ASN A 119 -27.27 16.00 -22.57
N GLY A 120 -27.47 16.40 -23.81
CA GLY A 120 -27.40 17.79 -24.25
C GLY A 120 -28.35 18.77 -23.54
N ASP A 121 -27.86 20.01 -23.51
CA ASP A 121 -28.64 21.25 -23.48
C ASP A 121 -29.39 21.58 -22.18
N ASP A 122 -28.67 22.09 -21.18
CA ASP A 122 -29.08 23.35 -20.56
C ASP A 122 -27.91 24.06 -19.88
N SER A 123 -27.61 25.24 -20.40
CA SER A 123 -26.48 26.07 -20.00
C SER A 123 -26.89 27.07 -18.93
N ASN A 124 -27.17 26.65 -17.68
CA ASN A 124 -27.11 27.55 -16.51
C ASN A 124 -27.34 26.99 -15.08
N GLU A 125 -27.40 25.68 -14.83
CA GLU A 125 -27.60 25.17 -13.45
C GLU A 125 -26.31 24.79 -12.69
N TYR A 126 -25.12 25.01 -13.25
CA TYR A 126 -23.84 24.70 -12.61
C TYR A 126 -23.16 25.88 -11.89
N ALA A 127 -23.85 27.02 -11.73
CA ALA A 127 -23.29 28.21 -11.09
C ALA A 127 -23.14 28.11 -9.55
N ASN A 128 -23.60 27.03 -8.92
CA ASN A 128 -23.57 26.84 -7.47
C ASN A 128 -22.82 25.60 -6.98
N CYS A 129 -21.92 25.00 -7.80
CA CYS A 129 -20.82 24.22 -7.21
C CYS A 129 -19.85 25.24 -6.60
N SER A 130 -20.14 25.67 -5.37
CA SER A 130 -19.23 26.54 -4.64
C SER A 130 -17.93 25.77 -4.43
N SER A 131 -16.97 26.03 -5.31
CA SER A 131 -15.56 25.97 -4.97
C SER A 131 -15.38 26.93 -3.79
N GLU A 132 -15.69 26.47 -2.59
CA GLU A 132 -15.10 27.06 -1.41
C GLU A 132 -13.60 27.07 -1.70
N LYS A 133 -13.04 28.27 -1.81
CA LYS A 133 -11.62 28.45 -2.09
C LYS A 133 -10.85 27.87 -0.90
N PHE A 134 -10.55 26.59 -0.93
CA PHE A 134 -9.69 25.99 0.07
C PHE A 134 -8.25 26.47 -0.20
N THR A 135 -7.49 26.60 0.88
CA THR A 135 -6.05 26.87 0.77
C THR A 135 -5.33 25.56 0.99
N ALA A 136 -4.68 25.05 -0.06
CA ALA A 136 -3.82 23.89 0.08
C ALA A 136 -2.73 24.18 1.12
N VAL A 137 -2.38 23.19 1.93
CA VAL A 137 -1.25 23.33 2.85
C VAL A 137 0.06 23.46 2.08
N ASN A 138 1.07 24.00 2.76
CA ASN A 138 2.42 23.95 2.24
C ASN A 138 2.98 22.53 2.39
N TYR A 139 3.48 21.95 1.31
CA TYR A 139 4.07 20.62 1.33
C TYR A 139 5.57 20.67 1.57
N CYS A 140 6.09 19.66 2.28
CA CYS A 140 7.51 19.43 2.35
C CYS A 140 8.04 19.04 0.98
N VAL A 141 8.94 19.86 0.42
CA VAL A 141 9.50 19.64 -0.93
C VAL A 141 10.22 18.28 -1.08
N VAL A 142 10.67 17.68 0.02
CA VAL A 142 11.38 16.39 0.02
C VAL A 142 10.44 15.19 0.08
N CYS A 143 9.39 15.25 0.90
CA CYS A 143 8.60 14.05 1.24
C CYS A 143 7.09 14.17 1.06
N GLY A 144 6.57 15.36 0.75
CA GLY A 144 5.14 15.58 0.55
C GLY A 144 4.30 15.68 1.84
N LEU A 145 4.85 15.42 3.03
CA LEU A 145 4.16 15.69 4.32
C LEU A 145 3.97 17.20 4.55
N HIS A 146 3.18 17.58 5.56
CA HIS A 146 2.98 18.98 5.91
C HIS A 146 4.30 19.73 6.19
N GLY A 147 4.53 20.81 5.45
CA GLY A 147 5.72 21.66 5.50
C GLY A 147 5.61 22.79 6.53
N SER A 148 5.72 22.47 7.81
CA SER A 148 5.59 23.44 8.91
C SER A 148 6.70 24.50 8.99
N LYS A 149 7.86 24.26 8.35
CA LYS A 149 9.02 25.16 8.33
C LYS A 149 9.23 25.71 6.93
N LYS A 150 9.67 26.96 6.79
CA LYS A 150 10.02 27.57 5.51
C LYS A 150 11.50 27.95 5.41
N CYS A 151 12.04 27.97 4.20
CA CYS A 151 13.40 28.45 3.97
C CYS A 151 13.49 29.94 4.33
N GLY A 152 14.30 30.29 5.33
CA GLY A 152 14.46 31.67 5.78
C GLY A 152 15.11 32.63 4.77
N LYS A 153 15.69 32.12 3.68
CA LYS A 153 16.31 32.94 2.62
C LYS A 153 15.34 33.27 1.49
N CYS A 154 14.63 32.28 0.95
CA CYS A 154 13.72 32.49 -0.18
C CYS A 154 12.25 32.56 0.19
N ASN A 155 11.84 32.01 1.34
CA ASN A 155 10.45 31.85 1.76
C ASN A 155 9.54 31.10 0.77
N LYS A 156 10.12 30.39 -0.22
CA LYS A 156 9.37 29.62 -1.24
C LYS A 156 9.32 28.12 -0.95
N ALA A 157 10.38 27.56 -0.37
CA ALA A 157 10.47 26.13 -0.08
C ALA A 157 10.06 25.82 1.37
N TYR A 158 9.28 24.75 1.55
CA TYR A 158 8.75 24.31 2.83
C TYR A 158 9.25 22.90 3.21
N TYR A 159 9.33 22.63 4.51
CA TYR A 159 9.94 21.44 5.08
C TYR A 159 9.15 20.97 6.30
N CYS A 160 8.97 19.66 6.45
CA CYS A 160 8.37 19.09 7.66
C CYS A 160 9.37 19.07 8.82
N SER A 161 10.68 19.00 8.53
CA SER A 161 11.74 18.88 9.54
C SER A 161 12.99 19.67 9.18
N LYS A 162 13.87 19.87 10.17
CA LYS A 162 15.19 20.47 9.93
C LYS A 162 16.09 19.55 9.11
N GLU A 163 15.95 18.23 9.29
CA GLU A 163 16.68 17.21 8.53
C GLU A 163 16.36 17.32 7.03
N HIS A 164 15.09 17.40 6.65
CA HIS A 164 14.70 17.57 5.24
C HIS A 164 15.13 18.92 4.67
N GLN A 165 15.16 19.98 5.48
CA GLN A 165 15.74 21.25 5.03
C GLN A 165 17.24 21.11 4.69
N ILE A 166 18.01 20.39 5.53
CA ILE A 166 19.44 20.17 5.28
C ILE A 166 19.65 19.32 4.05
N ILE A 167 18.93 18.20 3.91
CA ILE A 167 19.03 17.29 2.76
C ILE A 167 18.73 18.04 1.46
N HIS A 168 17.66 18.84 1.42
CA HIS A 168 17.35 19.65 0.24
C HIS A 168 18.40 20.75 -0.01
N TRP A 169 18.94 21.37 1.05
CA TRP A 169 19.99 22.38 0.95
C TRP A 169 21.30 21.84 0.37
N THR A 170 21.73 20.65 0.81
CA THR A 170 22.99 20.04 0.41
C THR A 170 22.83 19.17 -0.83
N SER A 171 21.98 18.16 -0.75
CA SER A 171 21.85 17.11 -1.77
C SER A 171 20.87 17.48 -2.87
N GLY A 172 19.83 18.25 -2.56
CA GLY A 172 18.90 18.82 -3.54
C GLY A 172 19.40 20.13 -4.18
N GLN A 173 20.66 20.51 -3.94
CA GLN A 173 21.30 21.71 -4.49
C GLN A 173 20.55 23.03 -4.27
N HIS A 174 19.59 23.08 -3.33
CA HIS A 174 18.83 24.29 -3.06
C HIS A 174 19.72 25.46 -2.66
N LYS A 175 20.92 25.21 -2.09
CA LYS A 175 21.92 26.25 -1.82
C LYS A 175 22.26 27.10 -3.04
N ILE A 176 22.31 26.50 -4.23
CA ILE A 176 22.68 27.15 -5.50
C ILE A 176 21.47 27.87 -6.09
N HIS A 177 20.30 27.22 -6.04
CA HIS A 177 19.06 27.73 -6.64
C HIS A 177 18.21 28.58 -5.69
N CYS A 178 18.66 28.82 -4.46
CA CYS A 178 17.96 29.65 -3.51
C CYS A 178 17.92 31.10 -4.04
N ASN A 179 16.72 31.66 -4.18
CA ASN A 179 16.47 33.00 -4.76
C ASN A 179 16.70 33.15 -6.27
N THR A 180 17.00 32.08 -7.00
CA THR A 180 17.01 32.14 -8.48
C THR A 180 15.61 31.85 -9.02
N THR A 181 15.21 32.57 -10.07
CA THR A 181 13.86 32.47 -10.68
C THR A 181 13.71 31.31 -11.66
N THR A 182 14.77 30.54 -11.91
CA THR A 182 14.71 29.34 -12.77
C THR A 182 14.27 28.13 -11.94
N PRO A 183 13.04 27.64 -12.11
CA PRO A 183 12.66 26.33 -11.60
C PRO A 183 13.32 25.32 -12.52
N SER A 184 14.38 24.66 -12.08
CA SER A 184 14.80 23.44 -12.77
C SER A 184 13.84 22.35 -12.28
N LEU A 185 13.13 21.71 -13.21
CA LEU A 185 12.21 20.61 -12.91
C LEU A 185 12.98 19.35 -12.45
N ASP A 186 14.30 19.34 -12.58
CA ASP A 186 15.17 18.20 -12.33
C ASP A 186 15.84 18.21 -10.93
N ASP A 187 16.01 19.37 -10.28
CA ASP A 187 16.74 19.47 -8.99
C ASP A 187 15.94 18.97 -7.77
N ASP A 188 14.61 19.14 -7.78
CA ASP A 188 13.71 18.63 -6.73
C ASP A 188 13.71 17.08 -6.67
N ASN A 189 14.17 16.44 -7.74
CA ASN A 189 14.10 14.99 -7.93
C ASN A 189 15.21 14.25 -7.13
N LEU A 190 16.40 14.83 -6.98
CA LEU A 190 17.53 14.12 -6.36
C LEU A 190 17.38 13.91 -4.85
N CYS A 191 16.94 14.94 -4.12
CA CYS A 191 16.72 14.81 -2.68
C CYS A 191 15.55 13.85 -2.35
N SER A 192 14.52 13.85 -3.20
CA SER A 192 13.39 12.94 -3.10
C SER A 192 13.84 11.49 -3.29
N LYS A 193 14.70 11.19 -4.27
CA LYS A 193 15.28 9.85 -4.50
C LYS A 193 16.12 9.31 -3.32
N LEU A 194 16.76 10.19 -2.55
CA LEU A 194 17.53 9.78 -1.36
C LEU A 194 16.60 9.38 -0.20
N VAL A 195 15.49 10.10 -0.03
CA VAL A 195 14.61 9.95 1.13
C VAL A 195 13.49 8.96 0.87
N LEU A 196 12.80 9.07 -0.27
CA LEU A 196 11.62 8.29 -0.61
C LEU A 196 11.98 6.95 -1.24
N PHE A 197 10.98 6.10 -1.44
CA PHE A 197 11.08 4.97 -2.36
C PHE A 197 10.81 5.45 -3.79
N PRO A 198 11.33 4.73 -4.80
CA PRO A 198 10.94 4.96 -6.19
C PRO A 198 9.42 4.91 -6.36
N GLU A 199 8.92 5.66 -7.33
CA GLU A 199 7.49 5.79 -7.59
C GLU A 199 7.08 4.87 -8.73
N PHE A 200 6.06 4.04 -8.50
CA PHE A 200 5.44 3.17 -9.50
C PHE A 200 3.92 3.27 -9.41
N GLU A 201 3.25 3.12 -10.54
CA GLU A 201 1.81 2.92 -10.60
C GLU A 201 1.48 1.46 -10.30
N VAL A 202 0.36 1.23 -9.60
CA VAL A 202 -0.16 -0.10 -9.36
C VAL A 202 -1.30 -0.35 -10.34
N VAL A 203 -1.05 -1.19 -11.33
CA VAL A 203 -2.03 -1.61 -12.33
C VAL A 203 -2.73 -2.87 -11.83
N SER A 204 -4.07 -2.82 -11.80
CA SER A 204 -4.90 -3.92 -11.30
C SER A 204 -5.36 -4.83 -12.45
N GLU A 205 -5.24 -6.14 -12.26
CA GLU A 205 -5.85 -7.14 -13.12
C GLU A 205 -6.68 -8.13 -12.30
N PRO A 206 -7.83 -8.61 -12.82
CA PRO A 206 -8.61 -9.63 -12.13
C PRO A 206 -7.82 -10.94 -12.05
N GLU A 207 -7.81 -11.56 -10.87
CA GLU A 207 -7.27 -12.90 -10.72
C GLU A 207 -8.05 -13.93 -11.55
N GLY A 208 -7.36 -14.62 -12.46
CA GLY A 208 -7.96 -15.64 -13.29
C GLY A 208 -8.47 -16.86 -12.50
N ASN A 209 -9.63 -17.38 -12.88
CA ASN A 209 -10.09 -18.69 -12.43
C ASN A 209 -9.30 -19.77 -13.17
N LEU A 210 -8.29 -20.36 -12.53
CA LEU A 210 -7.54 -21.50 -13.07
C LEU A 210 -8.29 -22.84 -12.98
N VAL A 211 -9.63 -22.81 -12.91
CA VAL A 211 -10.43 -24.02 -13.05
C VAL A 211 -10.44 -24.35 -14.53
N LYS A 212 -9.63 -25.31 -14.96
CA LYS A 212 -9.88 -26.02 -16.22
C LYS A 212 -11.30 -26.56 -16.12
N ASP A 213 -12.17 -26.12 -17.02
CA ASP A 213 -13.53 -26.63 -17.17
C ASP A 213 -13.52 -28.16 -17.15
N SER A 214 -13.93 -28.73 -16.02
CA SER A 214 -14.47 -30.06 -15.96
C SER A 214 -15.87 -29.85 -15.42
N GLU A 215 -16.83 -29.94 -16.33
CA GLU A 215 -18.26 -29.99 -16.03
C GLU A 215 -18.49 -31.03 -14.94
N ASN A 216 -18.67 -30.56 -13.70
CA ASN A 216 -19.62 -31.02 -12.70
C ASN A 216 -19.41 -30.20 -11.43
N GLY A 217 -20.42 -29.42 -11.07
CA GLY A 217 -20.42 -28.62 -9.87
C GLY A 217 -20.47 -29.51 -8.63
N GLU A 218 -19.33 -29.69 -7.99
CA GLU A 218 -19.20 -29.92 -6.55
C GLU A 218 -17.94 -29.18 -6.09
N VAL A 219 -18.08 -28.35 -5.05
CA VAL A 219 -16.95 -27.68 -4.41
C VAL A 219 -16.19 -28.77 -3.64
N ASP A 220 -15.21 -29.37 -4.29
CA ASP A 220 -14.49 -30.51 -3.75
C ASP A 220 -13.44 -30.08 -2.72
N ASP A 221 -13.77 -30.31 -1.45
CA ASP A 221 -12.88 -30.35 -0.29
C ASP A 221 -11.93 -31.59 -0.34
N SER A 222 -11.26 -31.80 -1.47
CA SER A 222 -10.39 -32.97 -1.70
C SER A 222 -8.98 -32.84 -1.12
N LEU A 223 -8.72 -31.86 -0.24
CA LEU A 223 -7.48 -31.80 0.53
C LEU A 223 -7.55 -32.51 1.89
N SER A 224 -8.68 -33.15 2.19
CA SER A 224 -8.87 -33.96 3.40
C SER A 224 -8.29 -35.39 3.30
N ASN A 225 -7.84 -35.84 2.12
CA ASN A 225 -7.37 -37.23 1.89
C ASN A 225 -5.88 -37.41 1.54
N LEU A 226 -5.01 -36.45 1.86
CA LEU A 226 -3.56 -36.71 1.87
C LEU A 226 -3.11 -37.15 3.26
N ASP A 227 -3.57 -38.35 3.64
CA ASP A 227 -2.97 -39.13 4.70
C ASP A 227 -2.03 -40.16 4.05
N ASN A 228 -0.78 -40.18 4.52
CA ASN A 228 0.31 -41.07 4.14
C ASN A 228 0.90 -40.98 2.71
N GLY A 229 2.11 -40.39 2.65
CA GLY A 229 3.22 -40.93 1.85
C GLY A 229 3.54 -40.19 0.54
N ASN A 230 4.70 -39.54 0.51
CA ASN A 230 5.40 -39.02 -0.67
C ASN A 230 4.68 -37.95 -1.52
N SER A 231 4.75 -36.69 -1.08
CA SER A 231 4.52 -35.55 -1.97
C SER A 231 5.75 -35.32 -2.86
N ARG A 232 5.69 -35.79 -4.11
CA ARG A 232 6.61 -35.37 -5.19
C ARG A 232 6.30 -33.91 -5.54
N ALA A 233 7.24 -33.01 -5.28
CA ALA A 233 7.30 -31.75 -6.01
C ALA A 233 7.47 -32.07 -7.50
N LEU A 234 6.54 -31.63 -8.35
CA LEU A 234 6.67 -31.80 -9.80
C LEU A 234 7.61 -30.71 -10.31
N VAL A 235 8.89 -31.07 -10.46
CA VAL A 235 9.94 -30.26 -11.09
C VAL A 235 9.96 -30.59 -12.59
N PRO A 236 10.25 -29.63 -13.50
CA PRO A 236 10.44 -29.90 -14.92
C PRO A 236 11.51 -30.97 -15.14
N VAL A 237 11.31 -31.84 -16.13
CA VAL A 237 12.22 -32.93 -16.47
C VAL A 237 13.57 -32.35 -16.94
N GLY A 238 14.57 -32.42 -16.06
CA GLY A 238 15.98 -32.17 -16.33
C GLY A 238 16.80 -32.97 -15.32
N ASP A 239 17.71 -33.81 -15.81
CA ASP A 239 18.47 -34.79 -15.04
C ASP A 239 19.46 -34.13 -14.06
N GLU A 240 19.00 -33.75 -12.87
CA GLU A 240 19.86 -33.51 -11.71
C GLU A 240 19.25 -34.15 -10.46
N ILE A 241 19.97 -35.11 -9.88
CA ILE A 241 19.57 -35.82 -8.67
C ILE A 241 19.78 -34.88 -7.48
N TYR A 242 18.74 -34.17 -7.06
CA TYR A 242 18.75 -33.43 -5.80
C TYR A 242 18.38 -34.35 -4.63
N GLU A 243 19.21 -34.32 -3.59
CA GLU A 243 18.95 -35.02 -2.32
C GLU A 243 17.56 -34.63 -1.77
N ASN A 244 16.73 -35.64 -1.49
CA ASN A 244 15.44 -35.53 -0.82
C ASN A 244 15.61 -34.79 0.52
N THR A 245 15.39 -33.48 0.51
CA THR A 245 15.29 -32.70 1.73
C THR A 245 13.82 -32.72 2.11
N GLN A 246 13.45 -33.53 3.12
CA GLN A 246 12.13 -33.47 3.74
C GLN A 246 12.00 -32.12 4.45
N VAL A 247 11.59 -31.10 3.71
CA VAL A 247 11.18 -29.82 4.29
C VAL A 247 9.72 -29.99 4.69
N ASN A 248 9.40 -29.72 5.95
CA ASN A 248 8.04 -29.78 6.47
C ASN A 248 7.27 -28.55 5.95
N VAL A 249 6.94 -28.53 4.66
CA VAL A 249 6.28 -27.39 4.01
C VAL A 249 4.83 -27.32 4.50
N ASP A 250 4.45 -26.18 5.08
CA ASP A 250 3.11 -26.00 5.61
C ASP A 250 2.04 -25.90 4.50
N LYS A 251 0.79 -26.25 4.83
CA LYS A 251 -0.30 -26.32 3.84
C LYS A 251 -0.65 -24.94 3.29
N ALA A 252 -0.47 -23.89 4.10
CA ALA A 252 -0.63 -22.51 3.70
C ALA A 252 0.35 -22.12 2.59
N PHE A 253 1.64 -22.43 2.75
CA PHE A 253 2.68 -22.09 1.77
C PHE A 253 2.44 -22.77 0.43
N LEU A 254 2.03 -24.05 0.41
CA LEU A 254 1.68 -24.74 -0.83
C LEU A 254 0.49 -24.09 -1.56
N LYS A 255 -0.52 -23.63 -0.80
CA LYS A 255 -1.66 -22.88 -1.37
C LYS A 255 -1.21 -21.53 -1.90
N PHE A 256 -0.38 -20.81 -1.14
CA PHE A 256 0.21 -19.54 -1.54
C PHE A 256 1.01 -19.69 -2.83
N GLN A 257 1.94 -20.64 -2.89
CA GLN A 257 2.79 -20.89 -4.05
C GLN A 257 1.96 -21.19 -5.30
N LYS A 258 0.98 -22.11 -5.22
CA LYS A 258 0.09 -22.42 -6.35
C LYS A 258 -0.70 -21.22 -6.84
N LYS A 259 -1.04 -20.30 -5.95
CA LYS A 259 -1.84 -19.11 -6.26
C LYS A 259 -0.98 -17.98 -6.84
N VAL A 260 0.29 -17.89 -6.43
CA VAL A 260 1.22 -16.84 -6.87
C VAL A 260 2.02 -17.24 -8.11
N GLU A 261 2.31 -18.53 -8.30
CA GLU A 261 3.07 -19.08 -9.43
C GLU A 261 2.62 -18.59 -10.83
N PRO A 262 1.31 -18.47 -11.13
CA PRO A 262 0.86 -17.96 -12.44
C PRO A 262 1.12 -16.47 -12.65
N TYR A 263 1.31 -15.71 -11.57
CA TYR A 263 1.49 -14.26 -11.56
C TYR A 263 2.62 -13.87 -10.59
N PRO A 264 3.88 -14.27 -10.87
CA PRO A 264 4.99 -14.15 -9.92
C PRO A 264 5.37 -12.69 -9.62
N ASP A 265 5.08 -11.77 -10.54
CA ASP A 265 5.40 -10.35 -10.42
C ASP A 265 4.33 -9.54 -9.68
N GLN A 266 3.24 -10.19 -9.23
CA GLN A 266 2.19 -9.50 -8.46
C GLN A 266 2.77 -8.96 -7.16
N VAL A 267 2.51 -7.70 -6.84
CA VAL A 267 2.99 -7.01 -5.62
C VAL A 267 1.90 -6.78 -4.58
N LEU A 268 0.64 -6.87 -5.02
CA LEU A 268 -0.54 -6.60 -4.22
C LEU A 268 -1.63 -7.60 -4.57
N ARG A 269 -2.46 -7.96 -3.58
CA ARG A 269 -3.74 -8.61 -3.80
C ARG A 269 -4.81 -7.83 -3.06
N TYR A 270 -5.67 -7.17 -3.82
CA TYR A 270 -6.79 -6.38 -3.33
C TYR A 270 -8.04 -7.25 -3.28
N ALA A 271 -8.59 -7.40 -2.08
CA ALA A 271 -9.60 -8.41 -1.74
C ALA A 271 -10.70 -7.75 -0.92
N ARG A 272 -11.29 -6.70 -1.49
CA ARG A 272 -12.30 -5.90 -0.80
C ARG A 272 -13.54 -6.72 -0.48
N LEU A 273 -14.17 -6.37 0.64
CA LEU A 273 -15.49 -6.89 0.99
C LEU A 273 -16.52 -6.60 -0.09
N ASP A 274 -17.22 -7.64 -0.48
CA ASP A 274 -18.54 -7.59 -1.07
C ASP A 274 -19.56 -7.67 0.07
N TYR A 275 -20.23 -6.54 0.36
CA TYR A 275 -21.22 -6.43 1.45
C TYR A 275 -22.47 -7.26 1.19
N GLU A 276 -22.73 -7.67 -0.05
CA GLU A 276 -23.87 -8.50 -0.45
C GLU A 276 -23.51 -9.99 -0.45
N CYS A 277 -22.23 -10.34 -0.36
CA CYS A 277 -21.74 -11.71 -0.37
C CYS A 277 -21.39 -12.23 1.03
N GLU A 278 -21.90 -13.42 1.38
CA GLU A 278 -21.55 -14.10 2.63
C GLU A 278 -20.10 -14.66 2.62
N LYS A 279 -19.49 -14.81 1.43
CA LYS A 279 -18.16 -15.42 1.25
C LYS A 279 -17.16 -14.41 0.70
N ASN A 280 -16.72 -13.53 1.59
CA ASN A 280 -15.64 -12.59 1.30
C ASN A 280 -14.30 -13.30 1.16
N ALA A 281 -13.43 -12.74 0.31
CA ALA A 281 -12.08 -13.25 0.12
C ALA A 281 -11.31 -13.19 1.45
N THR A 282 -10.57 -14.24 1.74
CA THR A 282 -9.73 -14.33 2.94
C THR A 282 -8.27 -14.14 2.55
N PRO A 283 -7.41 -13.74 3.51
CA PRO A 283 -6.00 -13.61 3.22
C PRO A 283 -5.36 -14.89 2.67
N LEU A 284 -4.48 -14.71 1.68
CA LEU A 284 -3.63 -15.76 1.17
C LEU A 284 -2.34 -15.80 2.01
N TRP A 285 -2.29 -16.69 2.99
CA TRP A 285 -1.21 -16.82 3.98
C TRP A 285 0.05 -17.46 3.40
N VAL A 286 1.23 -16.93 3.74
CA VAL A 286 2.54 -17.54 3.40
C VAL A 286 2.98 -18.63 4.39
N SER A 287 2.36 -18.68 5.56
CA SER A 287 2.63 -19.74 6.56
C SER A 287 1.40 -20.03 7.41
N ASP A 288 1.37 -21.24 7.99
CA ASP A 288 0.40 -21.60 9.02
C ASP A 288 0.68 -20.94 10.37
N ILE A 289 1.89 -20.42 10.58
CA ILE A 289 2.33 -19.69 11.78
C ILE A 289 2.25 -18.18 11.53
N GLY A 290 2.13 -17.39 12.59
CA GLY A 290 2.17 -15.92 12.51
C GLY A 290 0.89 -15.30 11.92
N LYS A 291 -0.23 -16.03 11.95
CA LYS A 291 -1.56 -15.49 11.65
C LYS A 291 -2.04 -14.64 12.85
N PRO A 292 -2.74 -13.52 12.62
CA PRO A 292 -3.26 -12.69 13.70
C PRO A 292 -4.35 -13.43 14.49
N MET A 293 -4.37 -13.24 15.80
CA MET A 293 -5.50 -13.61 16.64
C MET A 293 -6.57 -12.51 16.62
N PRO A 294 -7.83 -12.76 17.01
CA PRO A 294 -8.86 -11.72 17.05
C PRO A 294 -8.48 -10.50 17.90
N GLU A 295 -7.71 -10.70 18.98
CA GLU A 295 -7.18 -9.63 19.84
C GLU A 295 -6.12 -8.75 19.18
N ASP A 296 -5.45 -9.26 18.15
CA ASP A 296 -4.46 -8.52 17.37
C ASP A 296 -5.09 -7.52 16.39
N ILE A 297 -6.34 -7.79 16.00
CA ILE A 297 -7.14 -6.97 15.10
C ILE A 297 -8.35 -6.42 15.87
N PRO A 298 -8.15 -5.50 16.84
CA PRO A 298 -9.25 -4.92 17.59
C PRO A 298 -10.23 -4.20 16.67
N SER A 299 -11.49 -4.16 17.10
CA SER A 299 -12.55 -3.38 16.48
C SER A 299 -12.15 -1.91 16.30
N CYS A 300 -12.82 -1.25 15.36
CA CYS A 300 -12.68 0.17 15.12
C CYS A 300 -12.93 0.96 16.42
N PRO A 301 -11.98 1.79 16.89
CA PRO A 301 -12.12 2.55 18.13
C PRO A 301 -13.13 3.71 18.01
N HIS A 302 -13.64 3.97 16.80
CA HIS A 302 -14.53 5.09 16.52
C HIS A 302 -16.01 4.68 16.47
N CYS A 303 -16.35 3.61 15.74
CA CYS A 303 -17.73 3.10 15.65
C CYS A 303 -17.97 1.79 16.42
N GLY A 304 -16.91 1.13 16.91
CA GLY A 304 -17.00 -0.15 17.62
C GLY A 304 -17.17 -1.39 16.74
N GLN A 305 -17.34 -1.21 15.43
CA GLN A 305 -17.48 -2.32 14.47
C GLN A 305 -16.17 -3.04 14.22
N GLU A 306 -16.25 -4.28 13.74
CA GLU A 306 -15.07 -5.07 13.39
C GLU A 306 -14.23 -4.40 12.29
N ARG A 307 -12.94 -4.74 12.29
CA ARG A 307 -12.06 -4.47 11.16
C ARG A 307 -11.91 -5.74 10.32
N THR A 308 -11.99 -5.58 9.01
CA THR A 308 -11.96 -6.68 8.06
C THR A 308 -10.76 -6.57 7.15
N PHE A 309 -10.30 -7.71 6.66
CA PHE A 309 -9.23 -7.76 5.66
C PHE A 309 -9.66 -6.99 4.40
N GLU A 310 -8.76 -6.16 3.87
CA GLU A 310 -9.02 -5.38 2.66
C GLU A 310 -8.04 -5.72 1.54
N PHE A 311 -6.73 -5.77 1.85
CA PHE A 311 -5.71 -6.15 0.89
C PHE A 311 -4.43 -6.63 1.56
N GLN A 312 -3.59 -7.31 0.79
CA GLN A 312 -2.26 -7.72 1.20
C GLN A 312 -1.20 -7.24 0.21
N ILE A 313 -0.07 -6.79 0.75
CA ILE A 313 1.16 -6.45 0.01
C ILE A 313 2.10 -7.65 0.12
N LEU A 314 2.64 -8.11 -1.01
CA LEU A 314 3.54 -9.25 -1.07
C LEU A 314 5.01 -8.82 -0.91
N SER A 315 5.87 -9.79 -0.57
CA SER A 315 7.32 -9.61 -0.48
C SER A 315 7.96 -9.21 -1.81
N THR A 316 7.36 -9.58 -2.94
CA THR A 316 7.76 -9.19 -4.31
C THR A 316 7.86 -7.67 -4.49
N LEU A 317 7.07 -6.89 -3.75
CA LEU A 317 7.16 -5.42 -3.75
C LEU A 317 8.54 -4.91 -3.32
N LEU A 318 9.28 -5.65 -2.49
CA LEU A 318 10.62 -5.29 -2.02
C LEU A 318 11.60 -5.05 -3.18
N ASN A 319 11.44 -5.78 -4.29
CA ASN A 319 12.28 -5.67 -5.49
C ASN A 319 12.19 -4.28 -6.16
N TYR A 320 11.09 -3.56 -5.94
CA TYR A 320 10.84 -2.24 -6.51
C TYR A 320 11.33 -1.09 -5.63
N LEU A 321 11.64 -1.36 -4.36
CA LEU A 321 12.00 -0.31 -3.39
C LEU A 321 13.44 0.18 -3.53
N GLN A 322 14.25 -0.46 -4.38
CA GLN A 322 15.70 -0.19 -4.54
C GLN A 322 16.43 -0.18 -3.18
N VAL A 323 16.04 -1.10 -2.29
CA VAL A 323 16.72 -1.30 -1.01
C VAL A 323 17.88 -2.28 -1.21
N ASP A 324 18.99 -2.06 -0.50
CA ASP A 324 20.11 -2.98 -0.54
C ASP A 324 19.78 -4.24 0.27
N HIS A 325 19.30 -5.27 -0.43
CA HIS A 325 18.88 -6.55 0.17
C HIS A 325 20.04 -7.30 0.84
N MET A 326 21.29 -6.97 0.51
CA MET A 326 22.50 -7.61 1.05
C MET A 326 22.90 -7.04 2.41
N GLN A 327 22.35 -5.89 2.80
CA GLN A 327 22.58 -5.35 4.13
C GLN A 327 21.89 -6.22 5.16
N ASN A 328 22.57 -6.43 6.29
CA ASN A 328 22.01 -7.19 7.40
C ASN A 328 20.64 -6.61 7.79
N ASP A 329 20.50 -5.29 7.79
CA ASP A 329 19.27 -4.58 8.17
C ASP A 329 18.44 -4.12 6.97
N SER A 330 18.38 -4.96 5.92
CA SER A 330 17.47 -4.75 4.79
C SER A 330 16.01 -4.90 5.23
N LEU A 331 15.11 -4.31 4.42
CA LEU A 331 13.67 -4.52 4.59
C LEU A 331 13.32 -5.92 4.11
N ASP A 332 12.60 -6.64 4.96
CA ASP A 332 12.15 -8.00 4.69
C ASP A 332 10.80 -8.23 5.37
N TRP A 333 9.89 -8.93 4.70
CA TRP A 333 8.58 -9.39 5.18
C TRP A 333 8.04 -10.43 4.19
N GLY A 334 7.19 -11.35 4.66
CA GLY A 334 6.46 -12.25 3.78
C GLY A 334 5.21 -11.58 3.20
N LEU A 335 4.35 -11.09 4.08
CA LEU A 335 3.12 -10.37 3.75
C LEU A 335 2.90 -9.20 4.69
N LEU A 336 2.34 -8.11 4.16
CA LEU A 336 1.73 -7.05 4.96
C LEU A 336 0.24 -7.03 4.65
N LEU A 337 -0.59 -7.38 5.62
CA LEU A 337 -2.03 -7.44 5.50
C LEU A 337 -2.65 -6.19 6.11
N VAL A 338 -3.53 -5.53 5.37
CA VAL A 338 -4.23 -4.34 5.83
C VAL A 338 -5.65 -4.70 6.21
N TYR A 339 -6.05 -4.26 7.41
CA TYR A 339 -7.38 -4.41 7.97
C TYR A 339 -7.96 -3.03 8.25
N SER A 340 -9.16 -2.77 7.75
CA SER A 340 -9.84 -1.48 7.88
C SER A 340 -11.23 -1.64 8.48
N CYS A 341 -11.81 -0.55 8.97
CA CYS A 341 -13.17 -0.54 9.49
C CYS A 341 -14.17 -1.01 8.43
N LYS A 342 -14.92 -2.08 8.74
CA LYS A 342 -15.97 -2.65 7.86
C LYS A 342 -17.00 -1.61 7.42
N ASP A 343 -17.46 -0.80 8.36
CA ASP A 343 -18.51 0.21 8.07
C ASP A 343 -17.95 1.51 7.50
N ASN A 344 -16.65 1.57 7.18
CA ASN A 344 -16.00 2.77 6.66
C ASN A 344 -16.36 4.05 7.46
N CYS A 345 -16.44 3.95 8.79
CA CYS A 345 -17.02 5.01 9.61
C CYS A 345 -16.33 6.37 9.40
N HIS A 346 -17.13 7.41 9.21
CA HIS A 346 -16.66 8.78 9.18
C HIS A 346 -16.39 9.29 10.60
N VAL A 347 -15.33 10.11 10.77
CA VAL A 347 -14.95 10.71 12.05
C VAL A 347 -14.84 12.21 11.86
N SER A 348 -15.84 12.98 12.30
CA SER A 348 -15.99 14.40 11.96
C SER A 348 -14.79 15.28 12.29
N ASP A 349 -14.04 14.96 13.35
CA ASP A 349 -12.87 15.74 13.78
C ASP A 349 -11.53 15.22 13.22
N LYS A 350 -11.55 14.19 12.36
CA LYS A 350 -10.34 13.56 11.82
C LYS A 350 -10.38 13.38 10.31
N ASN A 351 -9.36 13.91 9.63
CA ASN A 351 -9.15 13.71 8.19
C ASN A 351 -8.42 12.38 7.87
N TYR A 352 -7.74 11.82 8.86
CA TYR A 352 -7.05 10.54 8.77
C TYR A 352 -7.35 9.69 10.00
N VAL A 353 -7.71 8.44 9.76
CA VAL A 353 -7.97 7.44 10.79
C VAL A 353 -6.93 6.34 10.68
N GLU A 354 -6.30 5.97 11.80
CA GLU A 354 -5.33 4.89 11.82
C GLU A 354 -6.02 3.53 11.73
N GLU A 355 -5.61 2.75 10.73
CA GLU A 355 -6.06 1.38 10.49
C GLU A 355 -4.97 0.38 10.85
N ILE A 356 -5.28 -0.90 10.76
CA ILE A 356 -4.38 -1.96 11.23
C ILE A 356 -3.61 -2.56 10.07
N LEU A 357 -2.34 -2.81 10.33
CA LEU A 357 -1.49 -3.64 9.50
C LEU A 357 -0.98 -4.81 10.32
N TRP A 358 -1.01 -5.99 9.71
CA TRP A 358 -0.40 -7.20 10.22
C TRP A 358 0.75 -7.64 9.32
N ARG A 359 1.93 -7.89 9.89
CA ARG A 359 3.05 -8.50 9.16
C ARG A 359 3.10 -9.99 9.45
N GLN A 360 3.18 -10.79 8.40
CA GLN A 360 3.53 -12.20 8.46
C GLN A 360 4.89 -12.41 7.79
N ASP A 361 5.75 -13.19 8.42
CA ASP A 361 7.04 -13.62 7.87
C ASP A 361 6.93 -15.02 7.27
N PHE A 362 7.84 -15.36 6.34
CA PHE A 362 8.00 -16.74 5.89
C PHE A 362 8.46 -17.62 7.06
N SER A 363 8.16 -18.91 7.01
CA SER A 363 8.67 -19.84 8.03
C SER A 363 10.19 -20.01 7.88
N ASP A 364 10.91 -19.94 9.00
CA ASP A 364 12.36 -20.20 9.04
C ASP A 364 12.70 -21.64 8.60
N GLU A 365 11.74 -22.56 8.70
CA GLU A 365 11.89 -23.96 8.30
C GLU A 365 11.77 -24.17 6.78
N GLY A 366 11.11 -23.25 6.05
CA GLY A 366 10.86 -23.37 4.61
C GLY A 366 11.92 -22.71 3.72
N VAL A 367 12.71 -21.77 4.25
CA VAL A 367 13.70 -21.01 3.47
C VAL A 367 15.06 -21.09 4.15
N ASN A 368 15.72 -22.24 4.02
CA ASN A 368 17.08 -22.41 4.53
C ASN A 368 18.09 -21.69 3.61
N TRP A 369 18.20 -20.35 3.73
CA TRP A 369 19.17 -19.52 3.00
C TRP A 369 20.63 -19.84 3.35
N SER A 370 20.86 -20.66 4.38
CA SER A 370 22.16 -21.09 4.87
C SER A 370 23.02 -21.86 3.84
N ARG A 371 22.43 -22.32 2.72
CA ARG A 371 23.13 -23.15 1.73
C ARG A 371 23.80 -22.36 0.58
N PHE A 372 23.61 -21.04 0.49
CA PHE A 372 24.29 -20.21 -0.53
C PHE A 372 25.54 -19.46 -0.02
N LYS A 373 25.98 -19.73 1.21
CA LYS A 373 27.21 -19.18 1.81
C LYS A 373 28.35 -20.19 1.90
N SER A 374 28.50 -21.08 0.91
CA SER A 374 29.74 -21.83 0.76
C SER A 374 29.85 -22.45 -0.64
N ILE A 375 30.32 -21.66 -1.60
CA ILE A 375 31.27 -22.10 -2.63
C ILE A 375 32.28 -20.97 -2.84
#